data_AF-A0A9D6CJ73-F1
#
_entry.id   AF-A0A9D6CJ73-F1
#
_cell.length_a   1.000
_cell.length_b   1.000
_cell.length_c   1.000
_cell.angle_alpha   90.00
_cell.angle_beta   90.00
_cell.angle_gamma   90.00
#
_symmetry.space_group_name_H-M   'P 1'
#
loop_
_entity.id
_entity.type
_entity.pdbx_description
1 polymer ?
#
loop_
_entity_poly.entity_id
_entity_poly.type
_entity_poly.pdbx_seq_one_letter_code
_entity_poly.pdbx_strand_id
1 'polypeptide(L)'
;MQVERSAIQAYVAAIAVLVLGAVGFRMLVAELNIHLMKERVELRRPLDTIPTKLGRWERIGSDSVFSDTLIEELGTRSYLDRAYAIDGDPAKGYVHVHIAYYTGTIDAVPHIPERCWAVGGLELTRNSEGVALDIDRSEWRPYEGPAKVDQPYLVAEVRDPITADIEWITMPLGEIAATTIEFQDPKKPEDRQVGGYFFIANGRAVPSSYGVRQAAFNLRDRYAYYCKIQLTKRGKVDKPDGSLLEPFKADAAEILDELIPHVMRSLPDWPTYEELSRGEKSRDAE
;
A
#
# COMPACT_ATOMS: atom_id res chain seq x y z
N MET A 1 -32.09 45.21 36.12
CA MET A 1 -31.52 44.18 35.22
C MET A 1 -31.29 42.91 36.03
N GLN A 2 -32.38 42.22 36.40
CA GLN A 2 -32.31 40.94 37.09
C GLN A 2 -32.27 39.87 36.00
N VAL A 3 -31.07 39.40 35.67
CA VAL A 3 -30.98 38.10 35.00
C VAL A 3 -31.59 37.11 35.99
N GLU A 4 -32.71 36.48 35.63
CA GLU A 4 -33.43 35.56 36.51
C GLU A 4 -32.45 34.49 37.02
N ARG A 5 -32.39 34.27 38.34
CA ARG A 5 -31.49 33.28 38.97
C ARG A 5 -31.56 31.90 38.30
N SER A 6 -32.75 31.53 37.79
CA SER A 6 -33.01 30.33 37.00
C SER A 6 -32.18 30.27 35.71
N ALA A 7 -32.06 31.38 34.98
CA ALA A 7 -31.27 31.48 33.76
C ALA A 7 -29.77 31.32 34.07
N ILE A 8 -29.29 31.89 35.17
CA ILE A 8 -27.89 31.72 35.62
C ILE A 8 -27.63 30.26 35.99
N GLN A 9 -28.54 29.62 36.73
CA GLN A 9 -28.41 28.21 37.11
C GLN A 9 -28.40 27.27 35.89
N ALA A 10 -29.29 27.50 34.92
CA ALA A 10 -29.32 26.74 33.67
C ALA A 10 -28.03 26.92 32.87
N TYR A 11 -27.52 28.16 32.81
CA TYR A 11 -26.26 28.46 32.12
C TYR A 11 -25.05 27.80 32.79
N VAL A 12 -24.98 27.84 34.11
CA VAL A 12 -23.93 27.15 34.88
C VAL A 12 -24.01 25.64 34.71
N ALA A 13 -25.21 25.05 34.75
CA ALA A 13 -25.41 23.62 34.51
C ALA A 13 -24.96 23.23 33.09
N ALA A 14 -25.32 24.02 32.07
CA ALA A 14 -24.88 23.79 30.70
C ALA A 14 -23.36 23.86 30.55
N ILE A 15 -22.71 24.87 31.16
CA ILE A 15 -21.24 24.97 31.18
C ILE A 15 -20.62 23.78 31.90
N ALA A 16 -21.16 23.37 33.05
CA ALA A 16 -20.66 22.22 33.80
C ALA A 16 -20.73 20.93 32.97
N VAL A 17 -21.83 20.70 32.25
CA VAL A 17 -21.97 19.56 31.33
C VAL A 17 -20.96 19.63 30.19
N LEU A 18 -20.75 20.79 29.57
CA LEU A 18 -19.76 20.95 28.50
C LEU A 18 -18.33 20.73 28.99
N VAL A 19 -17.99 21.25 30.17
CA VAL A 19 -16.65 21.10 30.77
C VAL A 19 -16.42 19.64 31.19
N LEU A 20 -17.39 19.01 31.86
CA LEU A 20 -17.31 17.59 32.22
C LEU A 20 -17.23 16.70 30.99
N GLY A 21 -18.00 17.00 29.94
CA GLY A 21 -17.93 16.31 28.66
C GLY A 21 -16.56 16.47 28.00
N ALA A 22 -16.01 17.68 27.93
CA ALA A 22 -14.71 17.93 27.32
C ALA A 22 -13.55 17.30 28.09
N VAL A 23 -13.54 17.40 29.42
CA VAL A 23 -12.52 16.80 30.29
C VAL A 23 -12.65 15.28 30.28
N GLY A 24 -13.86 14.75 30.48
CA GLY A 24 -14.14 13.32 30.45
C GLY A 24 -13.78 12.69 29.11
N PHE A 25 -14.11 13.34 27.99
CA PHE A 25 -13.73 12.88 26.66
C PHE A 25 -12.20 12.88 26.47
N ARG A 26 -11.49 13.94 26.89
CA ARG A 26 -10.02 13.98 26.82
C ARG A 26 -9.36 12.90 27.67
N MET A 27 -9.85 12.69 28.90
CA MET A 27 -9.34 11.64 29.78
C MET A 27 -9.60 10.25 29.20
N LEU A 28 -10.81 10.02 28.65
CA LEU A 28 -11.16 8.76 27.99
C LEU A 28 -10.29 8.51 26.75
N VAL A 29 -10.07 9.51 25.91
CA VAL A 29 -9.20 9.40 24.73
C VAL A 29 -7.75 9.08 25.13
N ALA A 30 -7.25 9.72 26.20
CA ALA A 30 -5.91 9.47 26.72
C ALA A 30 -5.77 8.07 27.35
N GLU A 31 -6.75 7.64 28.15
CA GLU A 31 -6.75 6.31 28.78
C GLU A 31 -6.92 5.17 27.77
N LEU A 32 -7.70 5.40 26.71
CA LEU A 32 -7.91 4.43 25.63
C LEU A 32 -6.78 4.42 24.58
N ASN A 33 -5.75 5.27 24.71
CA ASN A 33 -4.68 5.47 23.73
C ASN A 33 -5.22 5.64 22.29
N ILE A 34 -6.26 6.45 22.13
CA ILE A 34 -6.89 6.69 20.82
C ILE A 34 -6.12 7.78 20.08
N HIS A 35 -5.47 7.40 18.98
CA HIS A 35 -4.77 8.29 18.05
C HIS A 35 -5.67 8.66 16.88
N LEU A 36 -6.29 9.84 16.97
CA LEU A 36 -7.17 10.41 15.93
C LEU A 36 -6.40 10.92 14.71
N MET A 37 -5.24 11.53 14.94
CA MET A 37 -4.32 11.94 13.86
C MET A 37 -3.12 11.00 13.86
N LYS A 38 -2.84 10.41 12.70
CA LYS A 38 -1.74 9.48 12.53
C LYS A 38 -0.44 10.22 12.25
N GLU A 39 0.63 9.76 12.89
CA GLU A 39 1.98 10.27 12.64
C GLU A 39 2.58 9.65 11.38
N ARG A 40 3.48 10.41 10.77
CA ARG A 40 4.20 10.01 9.57
C ARG A 40 5.23 8.93 9.89
N VAL A 41 5.45 8.07 8.90
CA VAL A 41 6.47 7.04 8.91
C VAL A 41 7.27 7.18 7.64
N GLU A 42 8.57 7.43 7.77
CA GLU A 42 9.44 7.55 6.61
C GLU A 42 9.80 6.15 6.07
N LEU A 43 10.09 6.10 4.77
CA LEU A 43 10.64 4.89 4.16
C LEU A 43 12.00 4.56 4.79
N ARG A 44 12.29 3.28 5.01
CA ARG A 44 13.63 2.82 5.43
C ARG A 44 14.65 3.05 4.33
N ARG A 45 14.22 2.87 3.08
CA ARG A 45 15.03 3.08 1.88
C ARG A 45 14.19 3.72 0.78
N PRO A 46 14.76 4.59 -0.07
CA PRO A 46 14.06 5.10 -1.24
C PRO A 46 13.63 3.98 -2.20
N LEU A 47 12.50 4.13 -2.88
CA LEU A 47 11.94 3.11 -3.77
C LEU A 47 12.79 2.85 -5.02
N ASP A 48 13.67 3.78 -5.41
CA ASP A 48 14.60 3.61 -6.52
C ASP A 48 15.68 2.55 -6.25
N THR A 49 15.88 2.17 -4.98
CA THR A 49 16.79 1.09 -4.55
C THR A 49 16.28 -0.31 -4.90
N ILE A 50 15.02 -0.44 -5.32
CA ILE A 50 14.50 -1.71 -5.85
C ILE A 50 15.38 -2.14 -7.04
N PRO A 51 15.86 -3.39 -7.08
CA PRO A 51 16.80 -3.84 -8.10
C PRO A 51 16.27 -3.65 -9.53
N THR A 52 17.17 -3.39 -10.46
CA THR A 52 16.84 -3.36 -11.89
C THR A 52 16.70 -4.75 -12.50
N LYS A 53 17.02 -5.81 -11.75
CA LYS A 53 16.88 -7.21 -12.15
C LYS A 53 16.23 -8.00 -11.01
N LEU A 54 15.13 -8.66 -11.33
CA LEU A 54 14.29 -9.43 -10.41
C LEU A 54 14.11 -10.82 -11.03
N GLY A 55 14.95 -11.78 -10.62
CA GLY A 55 15.05 -13.07 -11.30
C GLY A 55 15.38 -12.89 -12.80
N ARG A 56 14.44 -13.31 -13.66
CA ARG A 56 14.53 -13.15 -15.12
C ARG A 56 14.00 -11.81 -15.65
N TRP A 57 13.35 -11.01 -14.81
CA TRP A 57 12.81 -9.71 -15.19
C TRP A 57 13.91 -8.66 -15.13
N GLU A 58 14.17 -7.99 -16.24
CA GLU A 58 15.17 -6.93 -16.33
C GLU A 58 14.52 -5.61 -16.70
N ARG A 59 14.97 -4.53 -16.06
CA ARG A 59 14.49 -3.19 -16.36
C ARG A 59 14.79 -2.86 -17.82
N ILE A 60 13.77 -2.35 -18.52
CA ILE A 60 13.93 -1.77 -19.84
C ILE A 60 13.75 -0.24 -19.78
N GLY A 61 14.61 0.48 -20.49
CA GLY A 61 14.61 1.94 -20.50
C GLY A 61 15.02 2.56 -19.16
N SER A 62 14.66 3.83 -18.98
CA SER A 62 14.84 4.59 -17.73
C SER A 62 13.54 4.62 -16.94
N ASP A 63 13.67 4.77 -15.62
CA ASP A 63 12.51 4.99 -14.74
C ASP A 63 11.78 6.28 -15.15
N SER A 64 10.44 6.26 -15.14
CA SER A 64 9.66 7.42 -15.54
C SER A 64 9.74 8.52 -14.48
N VAL A 65 10.01 9.75 -14.91
CA VAL A 65 9.97 10.93 -14.05
C VAL A 65 8.70 11.70 -14.35
N PHE A 66 7.85 11.84 -13.33
CA PHE A 66 6.57 12.54 -13.44
C PHE A 66 6.75 14.05 -13.33
N SER A 67 5.92 14.81 -14.06
CA SER A 67 5.85 16.27 -13.93
C SER A 67 5.30 16.66 -12.56
N ASP A 68 5.55 17.90 -12.13
CA ASP A 68 5.03 18.40 -10.85
C ASP A 68 3.50 18.32 -10.77
N THR A 69 2.78 18.51 -11.90
CA THR A 69 1.33 18.35 -11.97
C THR A 69 0.89 16.92 -11.68
N LEU A 70 1.58 15.93 -12.25
CA LEU A 70 1.25 14.53 -12.03
C LEU A 70 1.65 14.07 -10.62
N ILE A 71 2.71 14.65 -10.04
CA ILE A 71 3.09 14.44 -8.64
C ILE A 71 2.02 14.99 -7.69
N GLU A 72 1.44 16.15 -7.99
CA GLU A 72 0.35 16.73 -7.22
C GLU A 72 -0.91 15.85 -7.26
N GLU A 73 -1.28 15.35 -8.45
CA GLU A 73 -2.37 14.39 -8.61
C GLU A 73 -2.10 13.04 -7.93
N LEU A 74 -0.85 12.57 -7.99
CA LEU A 74 -0.39 11.34 -7.34
C LEU A 74 -0.47 11.47 -5.81
N GLY A 75 -0.26 12.67 -5.27
CA GLY A 75 -0.28 12.97 -3.84
C GLY A 75 0.97 12.54 -3.08
N THR A 76 2.03 12.10 -3.78
CA THR A 76 3.31 11.73 -3.17
C THR A 76 4.48 11.93 -4.14
N ARG A 77 5.65 12.26 -3.57
CA ARG A 77 6.94 12.29 -4.29
C ARG A 77 7.72 10.98 -4.15
N SER A 78 7.27 10.08 -3.28
CA SER A 78 7.89 8.77 -3.07
C SER A 78 7.21 7.75 -3.98
N TYR A 79 7.71 7.63 -5.20
CA TYR A 79 7.22 6.66 -6.18
C TYR A 79 8.35 6.01 -6.97
N LEU A 80 8.07 4.84 -7.54
CA LEU A 80 8.86 4.20 -8.57
C LEU A 80 7.93 3.86 -9.73
N ASP A 81 8.32 4.22 -10.94
CA ASP A 81 7.61 3.89 -12.16
C ASP A 81 8.59 3.30 -13.16
N ARG A 82 8.48 1.99 -13.41
CA ARG A 82 9.52 1.23 -14.11
C ARG A 82 8.92 0.10 -14.95
N ALA A 83 9.45 -0.08 -16.16
CA ALA A 83 9.11 -1.22 -17.01
C ALA A 83 10.13 -2.34 -16.86
N TYR A 84 9.64 -3.57 -16.75
CA TYR A 84 10.44 -4.79 -16.77
C TYR A 84 10.05 -5.66 -17.97
N ALA A 85 11.03 -6.36 -18.51
CA ALA A 85 10.84 -7.37 -19.53
C ALA A 85 11.60 -8.65 -19.21
N ILE A 86 11.09 -9.78 -19.70
CA ILE A 86 11.72 -11.08 -19.49
C ILE A 86 13.01 -11.15 -20.32
N ASP A 87 14.13 -11.43 -19.65
CA ASP A 87 15.48 -11.45 -20.22
C ASP A 87 15.83 -10.15 -21.00
N GLY A 88 15.23 -9.02 -20.60
CA GLY A 88 15.38 -7.73 -21.28
C GLY A 88 14.65 -7.61 -22.62
N ASP A 89 13.84 -8.59 -23.02
CA ASP A 89 13.10 -8.60 -24.29
C ASP A 89 11.58 -8.43 -24.07
N PRO A 90 11.00 -7.26 -24.40
CA PRO A 90 9.56 -7.01 -24.23
C PRO A 90 8.65 -7.96 -25.01
N ALA A 91 9.16 -8.63 -26.05
CA ALA A 91 8.39 -9.62 -26.81
C ALA A 91 8.18 -10.93 -26.04
N LYS A 92 9.06 -11.26 -25.09
CA LYS A 92 8.93 -12.45 -24.23
C LYS A 92 7.96 -12.22 -23.08
N GLY A 93 7.93 -11.00 -22.56
CA GLY A 93 7.06 -10.59 -21.47
C GLY A 93 7.35 -9.14 -21.10
N TYR A 94 6.31 -8.41 -20.72
CA TYR A 94 6.39 -7.00 -20.35
C TYR A 94 5.42 -6.73 -19.21
N VAL A 95 5.95 -6.13 -18.14
CA VAL A 95 5.16 -5.63 -17.01
C VAL A 95 5.66 -4.24 -16.64
N HIS A 96 4.74 -3.30 -16.60
CA HIS A 96 4.99 -1.97 -16.04
C HIS A 96 4.61 -1.97 -14.57
N VAL A 97 5.57 -1.60 -13.72
CA VAL A 97 5.48 -1.58 -12.27
C VAL A 97 5.41 -0.13 -11.81
N HIS A 98 4.34 0.21 -11.11
CA HIS A 98 4.15 1.50 -10.45
C HIS A 98 3.96 1.29 -8.96
N ILE A 99 4.82 1.90 -8.15
CA ILE A 99 4.80 1.82 -6.69
C ILE A 99 4.74 3.24 -6.14
N ALA A 100 3.83 3.51 -5.21
CA ALA A 100 3.69 4.82 -4.60
C ALA A 100 3.47 4.70 -3.09
N TYR A 101 4.28 5.42 -2.31
CA TYR A 101 4.25 5.39 -0.85
C TYR A 101 3.59 6.63 -0.27
N TYR A 102 2.74 6.43 0.73
CA TYR A 102 1.93 7.46 1.36
C TYR A 102 2.01 7.38 2.87
N THR A 103 2.17 8.53 3.52
CA THR A 103 2.16 8.64 4.98
C THR A 103 1.65 10.02 5.43
N GLY A 104 1.09 10.09 6.64
CA GLY A 104 0.62 11.34 7.25
C GLY A 104 -0.69 11.93 6.73
N THR A 105 -1.19 11.50 5.57
CA THR A 105 -2.50 11.91 5.01
C THR A 105 -3.26 10.69 4.49
N ILE A 106 -3.73 9.85 5.41
CA ILE A 106 -4.38 8.55 5.09
C ILE A 106 -5.80 8.74 4.54
N ASP A 107 -6.39 9.92 4.72
CA ASP A 107 -7.70 10.28 4.17
C ASP A 107 -7.69 10.51 2.66
N ALA A 108 -6.51 10.73 2.05
CA ALA A 108 -6.39 10.92 0.61
C ALA A 108 -6.68 9.60 -0.11
N VAL A 109 -7.78 9.54 -0.86
CA VAL A 109 -8.09 8.38 -1.71
C VAL A 109 -7.02 8.32 -2.80
N PRO A 110 -6.28 7.19 -2.94
CA PRO A 110 -5.27 7.09 -3.98
C PRO A 110 -5.92 7.14 -5.36
N HIS A 111 -5.20 7.67 -6.34
CA HIS A 111 -5.57 7.50 -7.73
C HIS A 111 -5.60 5.99 -8.04
N ILE A 112 -6.65 5.51 -8.71
CA ILE A 112 -6.82 4.11 -9.11
C ILE A 112 -6.98 4.04 -10.62
N PRO A 113 -6.48 2.98 -11.29
CA PRO A 113 -6.38 2.99 -12.73
C PRO A 113 -7.75 3.01 -13.43
N GLU A 114 -8.84 2.60 -12.76
CA GLU A 114 -10.23 2.73 -13.24
C GLU A 114 -10.55 4.17 -13.63
N ARG A 115 -10.08 5.13 -12.83
CA ARG A 115 -10.32 6.56 -13.06
C ARG A 115 -9.35 7.11 -14.10
N CYS A 116 -8.07 6.75 -13.99
CA CYS A 116 -7.02 7.29 -14.85
C CYS A 116 -7.15 6.83 -16.30
N TRP A 117 -7.47 5.55 -16.54
CA TRP A 117 -7.51 4.98 -17.89
C TRP A 117 -8.81 5.27 -18.62
N ALA A 118 -9.93 5.35 -17.89
CA ALA A 118 -11.20 5.83 -18.46
C ALA A 118 -11.07 7.26 -18.98
N VAL A 119 -10.39 8.14 -18.23
CA VAL A 119 -10.10 9.52 -18.68
C VAL A 119 -9.15 9.54 -19.89
N GLY A 120 -8.24 8.55 -19.99
CA GLY A 120 -7.36 8.34 -21.14
C GLY A 120 -8.04 7.87 -22.43
N GLY A 121 -9.37 7.70 -22.42
CA GLY A 121 -10.16 7.30 -23.60
C GLY A 121 -10.22 5.80 -23.84
N LEU A 122 -9.82 4.97 -22.87
CA LEU A 122 -9.97 3.52 -22.93
C LEU A 122 -11.35 3.09 -22.42
N GLU A 123 -11.90 2.02 -22.99
CA GLU A 123 -13.17 1.44 -22.57
C GLU A 123 -12.94 0.27 -21.62
N LEU A 124 -13.62 0.30 -20.46
CA LEU A 124 -13.59 -0.79 -19.48
C LEU A 124 -14.30 -2.01 -20.06
N THR A 125 -13.61 -3.15 -20.06
CA THR A 125 -14.16 -4.44 -20.52
C THR A 125 -14.41 -5.40 -19.37
N ARG A 126 -13.52 -5.41 -18.36
CA ARG A 126 -13.64 -6.27 -17.17
C ARG A 126 -13.16 -5.54 -15.92
N ASN A 127 -13.79 -5.82 -14.80
CA ASN A 127 -13.37 -5.38 -13.47
C ASN A 127 -13.60 -6.54 -12.49
N SER A 128 -12.60 -6.87 -11.69
CA SER A 128 -12.69 -7.90 -10.66
C SER A 128 -11.86 -7.49 -9.45
N GLU A 129 -12.50 -7.41 -8.28
CA GLU A 129 -11.83 -7.17 -7.01
C GLU A 129 -11.44 -8.52 -6.36
N GLY A 130 -10.29 -8.56 -5.69
CA GLY A 130 -9.87 -9.73 -4.90
C GLY A 130 -9.35 -10.90 -5.71
N VAL A 131 -8.76 -10.66 -6.88
CA VAL A 131 -8.09 -11.71 -7.66
C VAL A 131 -6.80 -12.11 -6.93
N ALA A 132 -6.78 -13.30 -6.36
CA ALA A 132 -5.60 -13.85 -5.71
C ALA A 132 -4.45 -13.99 -6.72
N LEU A 133 -3.27 -13.53 -6.33
CA LEU A 133 -2.03 -13.74 -7.06
C LEU A 133 -1.26 -14.86 -6.34
N ASP A 134 -0.87 -15.88 -7.08
CA ASP A 134 -0.21 -17.07 -6.56
C ASP A 134 1.26 -16.77 -6.29
N ILE A 135 1.53 -16.13 -5.16
CA ILE A 135 2.88 -15.75 -4.74
C ILE A 135 3.54 -16.94 -4.04
N ASP A 136 4.76 -17.29 -4.44
CA ASP A 136 5.55 -18.30 -3.76
C ASP A 136 5.98 -17.80 -2.37
N ARG A 137 5.45 -18.46 -1.34
CA ARG A 137 5.74 -18.19 0.07
C ARG A 137 6.51 -19.34 0.72
N SER A 138 6.96 -20.32 -0.06
CA SER A 138 7.57 -21.55 0.46
C SER A 138 8.83 -21.31 1.27
N GLU A 139 9.58 -20.25 0.95
CA GLU A 139 10.80 -19.86 1.66
C GLU A 139 10.55 -18.94 2.85
N TRP A 140 9.31 -18.48 3.06
CA TRP A 140 8.99 -17.57 4.15
C TRP A 140 8.99 -18.30 5.50
N ARG A 141 9.64 -17.71 6.49
CA ARG A 141 9.79 -18.29 7.82
C ARG A 141 9.02 -17.50 8.87
N PRO A 142 8.60 -18.12 9.99
CA PRO A 142 8.02 -17.38 11.10
C PRO A 142 8.96 -16.29 11.60
N TYR A 143 8.43 -15.09 11.82
CA TYR A 143 9.14 -14.02 12.51
C TYR A 143 9.28 -14.37 13.99
N GLU A 144 10.53 -14.41 14.49
CA GLU A 144 10.85 -14.78 15.87
C GLU A 144 10.87 -13.58 16.83
N GLY A 145 10.54 -12.38 16.35
CA GLY A 145 10.46 -11.19 17.19
C GLY A 145 9.13 -11.08 17.96
N PRO A 146 8.95 -9.98 18.71
CA PRO A 146 7.81 -9.76 19.60
C PRO A 146 6.47 -9.46 18.88
N ALA A 147 6.20 -10.10 17.74
CA ALA A 147 4.93 -9.95 17.02
C ALA A 147 3.75 -10.38 17.90
N LYS A 148 2.99 -9.38 18.39
CA LYS A 148 1.78 -9.55 19.20
C LYS A 148 0.51 -9.27 18.39
N VAL A 149 0.43 -9.88 17.21
CA VAL A 149 -0.78 -9.94 16.37
C VAL A 149 -1.32 -11.37 16.43
N ASP A 150 -2.63 -11.57 16.29
CA ASP A 150 -3.27 -12.89 16.27
C ASP A 150 -2.70 -13.82 15.19
N GLN A 151 -2.04 -13.26 14.17
CA GLN A 151 -1.28 -13.96 13.15
C GLN A 151 0.19 -13.53 13.22
N PRO A 152 1.14 -14.47 13.36
CA PRO A 152 2.56 -14.13 13.37
C PRO A 152 2.97 -13.58 11.99
N TYR A 153 3.83 -12.57 12.01
CA TYR A 153 4.51 -12.13 10.80
C TYR A 153 5.38 -13.27 10.24
N LEU A 154 5.59 -13.22 8.94
CA LEU A 154 6.58 -14.04 8.26
C LEU A 154 7.76 -13.15 7.86
N VAL A 155 8.92 -13.75 7.66
CA VAL A 155 10.11 -13.11 7.13
C VAL A 155 10.60 -13.83 5.88
N ALA A 156 11.10 -13.07 4.92
CA ALA A 156 11.80 -13.59 3.75
C ALA A 156 13.26 -13.13 3.78
N GLU A 157 14.14 -13.98 3.25
CA GLU A 157 15.54 -13.64 3.06
C GLU A 157 15.68 -12.74 1.83
N VAL A 158 16.34 -11.59 1.98
CA VAL A 158 16.66 -10.71 0.86
C VAL A 158 18.16 -10.48 0.84
N ARG A 159 18.77 -10.85 -0.28
CA ARG A 159 20.19 -10.60 -0.51
C ARG A 159 20.38 -9.25 -1.19
N ASP A 160 21.26 -8.42 -0.63
CA ASP A 160 21.66 -7.18 -1.28
C ASP A 160 22.49 -7.48 -2.54
N PRO A 161 22.12 -6.94 -3.71
CA PRO A 161 22.84 -7.25 -4.96
C PRO A 161 24.25 -6.65 -5.01
N ILE A 162 24.55 -5.63 -4.20
CA ILE A 162 25.82 -4.90 -4.19
C ILE A 162 26.71 -5.39 -3.04
N THR A 163 26.19 -5.40 -1.82
CA THR A 163 26.99 -5.77 -0.63
C THR A 163 27.04 -7.27 -0.39
N ALA A 164 26.14 -8.03 -1.04
CA ALA A 164 25.91 -9.45 -0.80
C ALA A 164 25.44 -9.79 0.63
N ASP A 165 25.09 -8.77 1.44
CA ASP A 165 24.55 -8.95 2.78
C ASP A 165 23.17 -9.62 2.71
N ILE A 166 22.91 -10.44 3.72
CA ILE A 166 21.63 -11.13 3.88
C ILE A 166 20.82 -10.39 4.94
N GLU A 167 19.63 -9.93 4.56
CA GLU A 167 18.68 -9.28 5.45
C GLU A 167 17.40 -10.11 5.55
N TRP A 168 16.90 -10.29 6.77
CA TRP A 168 15.57 -10.87 7.01
C TRP A 168 14.54 -9.76 7.03
N ILE A 169 13.59 -9.81 6.10
CA ILE A 169 12.60 -8.76 5.87
C ILE A 169 11.22 -9.27 6.26
N THR A 170 10.56 -8.53 7.15
CA THR A 170 9.17 -8.77 7.54
C THR A 170 8.24 -8.65 6.32
N MET A 171 7.47 -9.70 6.06
CA MET A 171 6.52 -9.81 4.96
C MET A 171 5.12 -9.33 5.36
N PRO A 172 4.30 -8.87 4.41
CA PRO A 172 2.97 -8.37 4.73
C PRO A 172 2.05 -9.50 5.18
N LEU A 173 1.19 -9.22 6.16
CA LEU A 173 0.12 -10.14 6.56
C LEU A 173 -0.96 -10.23 5.48
N GLY A 174 -1.61 -11.39 5.38
CA GLY A 174 -2.73 -11.63 4.48
C GLY A 174 -2.33 -12.20 3.13
N GLU A 175 -3.34 -12.56 2.34
CA GLU A 175 -3.16 -12.98 0.96
C GLU A 175 -2.94 -11.76 0.06
N ILE A 176 -2.02 -11.89 -0.90
CA ILE A 176 -1.79 -10.83 -1.89
C ILE A 176 -2.84 -11.04 -2.98
N ALA A 177 -3.90 -10.26 -2.90
CA ALA A 177 -4.96 -10.21 -3.89
C ALA A 177 -4.99 -8.83 -4.53
N ALA A 178 -5.16 -8.79 -5.84
CA ALA A 178 -5.23 -7.55 -6.61
C ALA A 178 -6.66 -7.26 -7.06
N THR A 179 -7.00 -5.98 -7.11
CA THR A 179 -8.10 -5.50 -7.94
C THR A 179 -7.59 -5.40 -9.37
N THR A 180 -8.18 -6.19 -10.27
CA THR A 180 -7.78 -6.27 -11.68
C THR A 180 -8.82 -5.62 -12.57
N ILE A 181 -8.34 -4.85 -13.54
CA ILE A 181 -9.16 -4.12 -14.49
C ILE A 181 -8.58 -4.26 -15.88
N GLU A 182 -9.45 -4.54 -16.84
CA GLU A 182 -9.08 -4.70 -18.23
C GLU A 182 -9.80 -3.67 -19.09
N PHE A 183 -9.01 -3.02 -19.94
CA PHE A 183 -9.43 -1.97 -20.83
C PHE A 183 -9.08 -2.31 -22.28
N GLN A 184 -9.84 -1.72 -23.20
CA GLN A 184 -9.62 -1.82 -24.64
C GLN A 184 -9.46 -0.45 -25.28
N ASP A 185 -8.71 -0.39 -26.38
CA ASP A 185 -8.81 0.74 -27.29
C ASP A 185 -10.10 0.60 -28.13
N PRO A 186 -11.03 1.55 -28.09
CA PRO A 186 -12.27 1.47 -28.88
C PRO A 186 -12.03 1.40 -30.40
N LYS A 187 -10.90 1.93 -30.88
CA LYS A 187 -10.52 1.91 -32.30
C LYS A 187 -9.82 0.60 -32.70
N LYS A 188 -9.25 -0.11 -31.74
CA LYS A 188 -8.53 -1.38 -31.92
C LYS A 188 -8.85 -2.33 -30.77
N PRO A 189 -10.03 -2.98 -30.78
CA PRO A 189 -10.43 -3.87 -29.69
C PRO A 189 -9.42 -5.01 -29.45
N GLU A 190 -8.63 -5.42 -30.43
CA GLU A 190 -7.57 -6.41 -30.23
C GLU A 190 -6.45 -5.93 -29.28
N ASP A 191 -6.24 -4.61 -29.17
CA ASP A 191 -5.25 -4.02 -28.27
C ASP A 191 -5.86 -3.88 -26.87
N ARG A 192 -5.34 -4.68 -25.93
CA ARG A 192 -5.83 -4.78 -24.55
C ARG A 192 -4.79 -4.24 -23.57
N GLN A 193 -5.29 -3.66 -22.50
CA GLN A 193 -4.49 -3.25 -21.36
C GLN A 193 -5.14 -3.76 -20.08
N VAL A 194 -4.41 -4.57 -19.33
CA VAL A 194 -4.84 -5.08 -18.03
C VAL A 194 -3.94 -4.51 -16.94
N GLY A 195 -4.56 -4.00 -15.89
CA GLY A 195 -3.90 -3.51 -14.69
C GLY A 195 -4.37 -4.30 -13.50
N GLY A 196 -3.45 -4.58 -12.57
CA GLY A 196 -3.79 -5.09 -11.25
C GLY A 196 -3.12 -4.22 -10.20
N TYR A 197 -3.85 -3.86 -9.15
CA TYR A 197 -3.28 -3.13 -8.02
C TYR A 197 -3.76 -3.69 -6.69
N PHE A 198 -2.92 -3.52 -5.69
CA PHE A 198 -3.22 -3.77 -4.29
C PHE A 198 -2.40 -2.79 -3.44
N PHE A 199 -2.59 -2.85 -2.13
CA PHE A 199 -1.89 -2.00 -1.19
C PHE A 199 -1.26 -2.82 -0.08
N ILE A 200 -0.16 -2.29 0.46
CA ILE A 200 0.38 -2.71 1.75
C ILE A 200 0.13 -1.56 2.71
N ALA A 201 -0.84 -1.72 3.60
CA ALA A 201 -1.20 -0.73 4.61
C ALA A 201 -0.86 -1.28 5.99
N ASN A 202 -0.02 -0.56 6.75
CA ASN A 202 0.36 -0.98 8.11
C ASN A 202 0.82 -2.46 8.16
N GLY A 203 1.73 -2.85 7.26
CA GLY A 203 2.22 -4.23 7.16
C GLY A 203 1.20 -5.28 6.71
N ARG A 204 0.02 -4.90 6.18
CA ARG A 204 -1.00 -5.83 5.67
C ARG A 204 -1.27 -5.64 4.19
N ALA A 205 -1.35 -6.74 3.43
CA ALA A 205 -1.80 -6.72 2.05
C ALA A 205 -3.33 -6.57 1.98
N VAL A 206 -3.81 -5.61 1.19
CA VAL A 206 -5.24 -5.34 1.00
C VAL A 206 -5.53 -5.04 -0.49
N PRO A 207 -6.62 -5.58 -1.06
CA PRO A 207 -6.87 -5.48 -2.51
C PRO A 207 -7.45 -4.13 -2.95
N SER A 208 -7.94 -3.30 -2.02
CA SER A 208 -8.66 -2.07 -2.35
C SER A 208 -8.41 -0.92 -1.38
N SER A 209 -8.76 0.29 -1.82
CA SER A 209 -8.64 1.52 -1.02
C SER A 209 -9.50 1.51 0.23
N TYR A 210 -10.63 0.78 0.22
CA TYR A 210 -11.43 0.55 1.42
C TYR A 210 -10.66 -0.28 2.46
N GLY A 211 -9.95 -1.32 2.03
CA GLY A 211 -9.08 -2.12 2.90
C GLY A 211 -7.94 -1.28 3.50
N VAL A 212 -7.38 -0.33 2.75
CA VAL A 212 -6.40 0.64 3.28
C VAL A 212 -6.99 1.44 4.42
N ARG A 213 -8.20 1.98 4.26
CA ARG A 213 -8.86 2.73 5.34
C ARG A 213 -9.08 1.84 6.56
N GLN A 214 -9.55 0.63 6.37
CA GLN A 214 -9.77 -0.29 7.49
C GLN A 214 -8.47 -0.63 8.23
N ALA A 215 -7.36 -0.82 7.52
CA ALA A 215 -6.05 -1.12 8.11
C ALA A 215 -5.42 0.11 8.77
N ALA A 216 -5.49 1.28 8.14
CA ALA A 216 -4.80 2.49 8.56
C ALA A 216 -5.57 3.34 9.60
N PHE A 217 -6.89 3.18 9.72
CA PHE A 217 -7.72 3.87 10.73
C PHE A 217 -7.90 3.08 12.04
N ASN A 218 -7.04 2.10 12.32
CA ASN A 218 -7.02 1.47 13.65
C ASN A 218 -6.71 2.53 14.71
N LEU A 219 -7.68 2.87 15.57
CA LEU A 219 -7.59 3.96 16.54
C LEU A 219 -6.42 3.80 17.53
N ARG A 220 -5.91 2.59 17.74
CA ARG A 220 -4.81 2.31 18.67
C ARG A 220 -3.42 2.56 18.08
N ASP A 221 -3.30 2.62 16.75
CA ASP A 221 -2.00 2.80 16.11
C ASP A 221 -1.68 4.28 16.04
N ARG A 222 -0.51 4.69 16.56
CA ARG A 222 -0.05 6.08 16.50
C ARG A 222 0.41 6.46 15.11
N TYR A 223 1.03 5.51 14.44
CA TYR A 223 1.60 5.65 13.10
C TYR A 223 0.66 5.05 12.06
N ALA A 224 0.79 5.49 10.81
CA ALA A 224 0.23 4.74 9.70
C ALA A 224 0.85 5.12 8.36
N TYR A 225 0.85 4.15 7.46
CA TYR A 225 1.28 4.31 6.08
C TYR A 225 0.48 3.38 5.17
N TYR A 226 0.51 3.68 3.88
CA TYR A 226 0.17 2.68 2.87
C TYR A 226 1.05 2.83 1.63
N CYS A 227 1.32 1.71 0.99
CA CYS A 227 2.04 1.62 -0.26
C CYS A 227 1.14 1.02 -1.32
N LYS A 228 0.90 1.74 -2.41
CA LYS A 228 0.20 1.21 -3.59
C LYS A 228 1.21 0.47 -4.46
N ILE A 229 0.86 -0.73 -4.89
CA ILE A 229 1.63 -1.48 -5.89
C ILE A 229 0.67 -1.78 -7.05
N GLN A 230 1.05 -1.37 -8.24
CA GLN A 230 0.28 -1.52 -9.46
C GLN A 230 1.16 -2.14 -10.55
N LEU A 231 0.63 -3.17 -11.19
CA LEU A 231 1.23 -3.83 -12.34
C LEU A 231 0.35 -3.59 -13.55
N THR A 232 0.94 -3.35 -14.70
CA THR A 232 0.21 -3.13 -15.95
C THR A 232 0.85 -3.92 -17.07
N LYS A 233 0.03 -4.70 -17.78
CA LYS A 233 0.40 -5.43 -18.98
C LYS A 233 -0.40 -4.90 -20.16
N ARG A 234 0.26 -4.75 -21.30
CA ARG A 234 -0.35 -4.40 -22.58
C ARG A 234 -0.02 -5.49 -23.59
N GLY A 235 -0.93 -5.75 -24.50
CA GLY A 235 -0.74 -6.77 -25.51
C GLY A 235 -1.93 -6.89 -26.44
N LYS A 236 -1.83 -7.87 -27.35
CA LYS A 236 -2.90 -8.21 -28.27
C LYS A 236 -3.61 -9.47 -27.83
N VAL A 237 -4.91 -9.52 -28.09
CA VAL A 237 -5.71 -10.74 -27.94
C VAL A 237 -6.08 -11.31 -29.31
N ASP A 238 -6.07 -12.63 -29.43
CA ASP A 238 -6.35 -13.31 -30.71
C ASP A 238 -7.82 -13.20 -31.14
N LYS A 239 -8.73 -12.94 -30.19
CA LYS A 239 -10.17 -12.85 -30.42
C LYS A 239 -10.74 -11.60 -29.74
N PRO A 240 -11.82 -11.00 -30.29
CA PRO A 240 -12.49 -9.85 -29.68
C PRO A 240 -13.04 -10.08 -28.26
N ASP A 241 -13.34 -11.33 -27.88
CA ASP A 241 -13.78 -11.72 -26.53
C ASP A 241 -12.63 -12.19 -25.61
N GLY A 242 -11.41 -12.23 -26.16
CA GLY A 242 -10.19 -12.59 -25.43
C GLY A 242 -9.83 -11.61 -24.32
N SER A 243 -9.00 -12.07 -23.40
CA SER A 243 -8.56 -11.32 -22.23
C SER A 243 -7.08 -11.58 -21.96
N LEU A 244 -6.38 -10.54 -21.53
CA LEU A 244 -5.01 -10.61 -21.02
C LEU A 244 -4.94 -10.95 -19.53
N LEU A 245 -6.07 -11.18 -18.86
CA LEU A 245 -6.10 -11.41 -17.41
C LEU A 245 -5.26 -12.62 -16.96
N GLU A 246 -5.39 -13.77 -17.62
CA GLU A 246 -4.63 -14.97 -17.23
C GLU A 246 -3.12 -14.82 -17.52
N PRO A 247 -2.68 -14.35 -18.71
CA PRO A 247 -1.29 -13.96 -18.92
C PRO A 247 -0.77 -12.93 -17.92
N PHE A 248 -1.60 -11.97 -17.53
CA PHE A 248 -1.25 -10.97 -16.53
C PHE A 248 -1.07 -11.59 -15.15
N LYS A 249 -1.96 -12.48 -14.71
CA LYS A 249 -1.84 -13.15 -13.39
C LYS A 249 -0.54 -13.95 -13.29
N ALA A 250 -0.18 -14.67 -14.35
CA ALA A 250 1.07 -15.44 -14.40
C ALA A 250 2.30 -14.52 -14.29
N ASP A 251 2.39 -13.50 -15.16
CA ASP A 251 3.52 -12.56 -15.13
C ASP A 251 3.57 -11.75 -13.82
N ALA A 252 2.40 -11.38 -13.29
CA ALA A 252 2.28 -10.64 -12.04
C ALA A 252 2.73 -11.48 -10.84
N ALA A 253 2.34 -12.75 -10.77
CA ALA A 253 2.81 -13.65 -9.72
C ALA A 253 4.35 -13.79 -9.77
N GLU A 254 4.89 -14.14 -10.94
CA GLU A 254 6.33 -14.38 -11.12
C GLU A 254 7.18 -13.14 -10.77
N ILE A 255 6.77 -11.93 -11.20
CA ILE A 255 7.53 -10.72 -10.84
C ILE A 255 7.35 -10.34 -9.37
N LEU A 256 6.19 -10.61 -8.77
CA LEU A 256 5.91 -10.26 -7.37
C LEU A 256 6.65 -11.14 -6.36
N ASP A 257 6.93 -12.39 -6.71
CA ASP A 257 7.76 -13.28 -5.88
C ASP A 257 9.10 -12.61 -5.51
N GLU A 258 9.74 -11.99 -6.50
CA GLU A 258 10.99 -11.26 -6.34
C GLU A 258 10.78 -9.81 -5.87
N LEU A 259 9.72 -9.13 -6.34
CA LEU A 259 9.52 -7.71 -6.06
C LEU A 259 9.07 -7.44 -4.63
N ILE A 260 8.15 -8.24 -4.07
CA ILE A 260 7.55 -7.95 -2.75
C ILE A 260 8.62 -7.86 -1.66
N PRO A 261 9.58 -8.80 -1.53
CA PRO A 261 10.62 -8.68 -0.50
C PRO A 261 11.44 -7.39 -0.63
N HIS A 262 11.76 -6.95 -1.85
CA HIS A 262 12.45 -5.68 -2.08
C HIS A 262 11.60 -4.44 -1.77
N VAL A 263 10.29 -4.49 -2.04
CA VAL A 263 9.36 -3.44 -1.61
C VAL A 263 9.30 -3.38 -0.09
N MET A 264 9.09 -4.51 0.57
CA MET A 264 9.05 -4.59 2.04
C MET A 264 10.36 -4.15 2.69
N ARG A 265 11.50 -4.41 2.05
CA ARG A 265 12.83 -3.93 2.46
C ARG A 265 12.93 -2.40 2.47
N SER A 266 12.13 -1.72 1.64
CA SER A 266 12.05 -0.26 1.57
C SER A 266 11.00 0.32 2.53
N LEU A 267 9.90 -0.40 2.73
CA LEU A 267 8.81 -0.01 3.61
C LEU A 267 9.22 -0.05 5.09
N PRO A 268 8.50 0.68 5.97
CA PRO A 268 8.71 0.61 7.41
C PRO A 268 8.56 -0.82 7.94
N ASP A 269 9.42 -1.21 8.87
CA ASP A 269 9.25 -2.49 9.59
C ASP A 269 8.09 -2.36 10.58
N TRP A 270 6.90 -2.79 10.14
CA TRP A 270 5.67 -2.52 10.85
C TRP A 270 5.60 -3.10 12.27
N PRO A 271 6.09 -4.33 12.57
CA PRO A 271 6.13 -4.84 13.94
C PRO A 271 6.78 -3.86 14.93
N THR A 272 7.88 -3.21 14.54
CA THR A 272 8.53 -2.18 15.36
C THR A 272 7.60 -0.98 15.64
N TYR A 273 6.83 -0.53 14.64
CA TYR A 273 5.89 0.59 14.81
C TYR A 273 4.62 0.22 15.60
N GLU A 274 4.20 -1.04 15.58
CA GLU A 274 3.13 -1.53 16.45
C GLU A 274 3.54 -1.46 17.92
N GLU A 275 4.78 -1.83 18.24
CA GLU A 275 5.32 -1.72 19.60
C GLU A 275 5.43 -0.26 20.04
N LEU A 276 5.99 0.59 19.18
CA LEU A 276 6.11 2.03 19.45
C LEU A 276 4.74 2.70 19.66
N SER A 277 3.72 2.30 18.90
CA SER A 277 2.36 2.81 19.04
C SER A 277 1.73 2.47 20.39
N ARG A 278 2.09 1.31 20.97
CA ARG A 278 1.55 0.82 22.25
C ARG A 278 2.25 1.41 23.48
N GLY A 279 3.33 2.19 23.29
CA GLY A 279 4.04 2.85 24.39
C GLY A 279 4.93 1.92 25.24
N GLU A 280 5.19 0.69 24.77
CA GLU A 280 6.18 -0.19 25.38
C GLU A 280 7.56 0.30 24.94
N LYS A 281 8.20 1.16 25.76
CA LYS A 281 9.64 1.42 25.63
C LYS A 281 10.35 0.07 25.63
N SER A 282 11.20 -0.18 24.63
CA SER A 282 12.21 -1.22 24.70
C SER A 282 12.96 -1.08 26.03
N ARG A 283 12.63 -1.94 26.99
CA ARG A 283 13.56 -2.26 28.07
C ARG A 283 14.65 -3.04 27.37
N ASP A 284 15.68 -2.34 26.89
CA ASP A 284 17.01 -2.85 26.55
C ASP A 284 17.80 -1.69 25.93
N ALA A 285 18.25 -0.79 26.81
CA ALA A 285 19.35 0.13 26.57
C ALA A 285 19.83 0.64 27.94
N GLU A 286 20.52 -0.24 28.67
CA GLU A 286 21.47 0.13 29.73
C GLU A 286 22.78 -0.62 29.48
#